data_AF-A0A1C5XLG9-F1
#
_entry.id   AF-A0A1C5XLG9-F1
#
_cell.length_a   1.000
_cell.length_b   1.000
_cell.length_c   1.000
_cell.angle_alpha   90.00
_cell.angle_beta   90.00
_cell.angle_gamma   90.00
#
_symmetry.space_group_name_H-M   'P 1'
#
loop_
_entity.id
_entity.type
_entity.pdbx_description
1 polymer ?
#
loop_
_entity_poly.entity_id
_entity_poly.type
_entity_poly.pdbx_seq_one_letter_code
_entity_poly.pdbx_strand_id
1 'polypeptide(L)'
;MLRSKFYVYPVCGNVIHTMGEAVIHCHGVQLAPAVPEETDENHKIFIEKVEAEYFVCIDHDMTKKHYISFIAAASSDRMQMVKLYPEGNAEARFKINGVKRIFFYCNKDGLFSINVVKGLDDREKSYDDVEERRELEKVAGILFR
;
A
#
# COMPACT_ATOMS: atom_id res chain seq x y z
N MET A 1 7.44 -6.73 -12.89
CA MET A 1 6.34 -6.88 -11.92
C MET A 1 5.20 -5.88 -12.10
N LEU A 2 5.31 -4.90 -13.01
CA LEU A 2 4.27 -3.87 -13.20
C LEU A 2 2.94 -4.38 -13.79
N ARG A 3 2.95 -5.54 -14.46
CA ARG A 3 1.75 -6.19 -15.01
C ARG A 3 1.20 -7.31 -14.10
N SER A 4 1.60 -7.30 -12.83
CA SER A 4 1.12 -8.28 -11.86
C SER A 4 -0.40 -8.20 -11.70
N LYS A 5 -1.03 -9.34 -11.49
CA LYS A 5 -2.45 -9.41 -11.13
C LYS A 5 -2.58 -9.78 -9.65
N PHE A 6 -3.54 -9.15 -8.98
CA PHE A 6 -3.91 -9.45 -7.60
C PHE A 6 -5.31 -10.01 -7.59
N TYR A 7 -5.52 -11.08 -6.83
CA TYR A 7 -6.83 -11.69 -6.61
C TYR A 7 -7.08 -11.67 -5.12
N VAL A 8 -8.19 -11.08 -4.70
CA VAL A 8 -8.53 -10.97 -3.29
C VAL A 8 -9.89 -11.62 -3.06
N TYR A 9 -9.96 -12.52 -2.09
CA TYR A 9 -11.24 -13.08 -1.66
C TYR A 9 -11.70 -12.37 -0.38
N PRO A 10 -12.79 -11.59 -0.42
CA PRO A 10 -13.19 -10.72 0.69
C PRO A 10 -13.63 -11.51 1.94
N VAL A 11 -14.07 -12.76 1.78
CA VAL A 11 -14.58 -13.57 2.90
C VAL A 11 -13.46 -14.15 3.75
N CYS A 12 -12.45 -14.77 3.13
CA CYS A 12 -11.33 -15.38 3.88
C CYS A 12 -10.08 -14.49 3.95
N GLY A 13 -10.09 -13.33 3.30
CA GLY A 13 -8.99 -12.36 3.29
C GLY A 13 -7.73 -12.83 2.54
N ASN A 14 -7.82 -13.92 1.77
CA ASN A 14 -6.71 -14.43 0.99
C ASN A 14 -6.37 -13.47 -0.14
N VAL A 15 -5.08 -13.23 -0.33
CA VAL A 15 -4.55 -12.37 -1.39
C VAL A 15 -3.54 -13.17 -2.18
N ILE A 16 -3.78 -13.27 -3.48
CA ILE A 16 -2.94 -14.03 -4.39
C ILE A 16 -2.37 -13.07 -5.43
N HIS A 17 -1.06 -13.04 -5.50
CA HIS A 17 -0.32 -12.33 -6.53
C HIS A 17 0.09 -13.31 -7.64
N THR A 18 -0.01 -12.88 -8.88
CA THR A 18 0.46 -13.63 -10.05
C THR A 18 1.21 -12.74 -11.02
N MET A 19 2.15 -13.34 -11.77
CA MET A 19 2.94 -12.66 -12.79
C MET A 19 2.33 -12.72 -14.20
N GLY A 20 1.24 -13.46 -14.38
CA GLY A 20 0.56 -13.66 -15.65
C GLY A 20 -0.92 -14.00 -15.44
N GLU A 21 -1.63 -14.30 -16.52
CA GLU A 21 -3.04 -14.70 -16.43
C GLU A 21 -3.18 -16.08 -15.78
N ALA A 22 -4.19 -16.23 -14.93
CA ALA A 22 -4.49 -17.48 -14.24
C ALA A 22 -5.99 -17.57 -13.94
N VAL A 23 -6.52 -18.80 -13.90
CA VAL A 23 -7.86 -19.06 -13.37
C VAL A 23 -7.71 -19.40 -11.89
N ILE A 24 -8.14 -18.51 -11.01
CA ILE A 24 -8.01 -18.67 -9.56
C ILE A 24 -9.36 -18.95 -8.94
N HIS A 25 -9.43 -20.00 -8.13
CA HIS A 25 -10.58 -20.30 -7.28
C HIS A 25 -10.19 -20.18 -5.81
N CYS A 26 -11.06 -19.59 -4.99
CA CYS A 26 -10.93 -19.58 -3.55
C CYS A 26 -12.27 -19.96 -2.93
N HIS A 27 -12.30 -21.00 -2.10
CA HIS A 27 -13.53 -21.55 -1.51
C HIS A 27 -14.61 -21.88 -2.55
N GLY A 28 -14.21 -22.40 -3.72
CA GLY A 28 -15.13 -22.76 -4.81
C GLY A 28 -15.63 -21.60 -5.66
N VAL A 29 -15.28 -20.35 -5.33
CA VAL A 29 -15.63 -19.16 -6.11
C VAL A 29 -14.46 -18.79 -7.03
N GLN A 30 -14.74 -18.59 -8.32
CA GLN A 30 -13.75 -18.05 -9.25
C GLN A 30 -13.52 -16.57 -8.97
N LEU A 31 -12.27 -16.18 -8.75
CA LEU A 31 -11.89 -14.80 -8.49
C LEU A 31 -11.57 -14.08 -9.80
N ALA A 32 -12.07 -12.85 -9.93
CA ALA A 32 -11.60 -11.92 -10.94
C ALA A 32 -10.33 -11.20 -10.43
N PRO A 33 -9.39 -10.83 -11.32
CA PRO A 33 -8.27 -10.00 -10.95
C PRO A 33 -8.78 -8.61 -10.54
N ALA A 34 -8.30 -8.11 -9.41
CA ALA A 34 -8.57 -6.74 -8.98
C ALA A 34 -7.94 -5.75 -9.96
N VAL A 35 -8.71 -4.73 -10.34
CA VAL A 35 -8.28 -3.68 -11.26
C VAL A 35 -7.82 -2.49 -10.41
N PRO A 36 -6.57 -2.03 -10.57
CA PRO A 36 -6.09 -0.89 -9.80
C PRO A 36 -6.69 0.41 -10.32
N GLU A 37 -7.22 1.22 -9.40
CA GLU A 37 -7.69 2.58 -9.64
C GLU A 37 -6.67 3.61 -9.13
N GLU A 38 -6.85 4.88 -9.49
CA GLU A 38 -6.05 5.98 -8.92
C GLU A 38 -6.52 6.31 -7.51
N THR A 39 -5.61 6.80 -6.67
CA THR A 39 -5.94 7.17 -5.28
C THR A 39 -6.92 8.33 -5.23
N ASP A 40 -7.89 8.24 -4.33
CA ASP A 40 -8.92 9.26 -4.12
C ASP A 40 -8.76 9.98 -2.77
N GLU A 41 -9.78 10.76 -2.38
CA GLU A 41 -9.75 11.53 -1.14
C GLU A 41 -9.79 10.68 0.14
N ASN A 42 -10.35 9.46 0.08
CA ASN A 42 -10.45 8.51 1.19
C ASN A 42 -9.30 7.49 1.20
N HIS A 43 -8.48 7.49 0.15
CA HIS A 43 -7.38 6.55 -0.07
C HIS A 43 -6.07 7.29 -0.34
N LYS A 44 -5.82 8.37 0.42
CA LYS A 44 -4.61 9.17 0.26
C LYS A 44 -3.39 8.40 0.73
N ILE A 45 -2.35 8.43 -0.08
CA ILE A 45 -1.08 7.75 0.20
C ILE A 45 0.04 8.77 0.36
N PHE A 46 0.83 8.58 1.40
CA PHE A 46 2.05 9.33 1.67
C PHE A 46 3.23 8.39 1.53
N ILE A 47 4.21 8.78 0.72
CA ILE A 47 5.44 8.03 0.48
C ILE A 47 6.61 8.91 0.91
N GLU A 48 7.37 8.43 1.88
CA GLU A 48 8.55 9.12 2.38
C GLU A 48 9.78 8.23 2.24
N LYS A 49 10.88 8.79 1.74
CA LYS A 49 12.16 8.10 1.74
C LYS A 49 12.82 8.20 3.12
N VAL A 50 13.08 7.06 3.72
CA VAL A 50 13.80 6.90 4.99
C VAL A 50 15.00 5.99 4.74
N GLU A 51 16.21 6.57 4.73
CA GLU A 51 17.45 5.87 4.41
C GLU A 51 17.37 5.11 3.07
N ALA A 52 17.33 3.77 3.10
CA ALA A 52 17.25 2.90 1.93
C ALA A 52 15.83 2.33 1.68
N GLU A 53 14.83 2.85 2.40
CA GLU A 53 13.44 2.37 2.37
C GLU A 53 12.46 3.49 2.00
N TYR A 54 11.35 3.10 1.37
CA TYR A 54 10.13 3.89 1.32
C TYR A 54 9.26 3.52 2.52
N PHE A 55 8.99 4.49 3.38
CA PHE A 55 7.92 4.42 4.35
C PHE A 55 6.63 4.89 3.66
N VAL A 56 5.64 3.99 3.60
CA VAL A 56 4.36 4.22 2.96
C VAL A 56 3.29 4.23 4.04
N CYS A 57 2.51 5.29 4.10
CA CYS A 57 1.36 5.43 4.99
C CYS A 57 0.12 5.77 4.16
N ILE A 58 -1.00 5.14 4.48
CA ILE A 58 -2.29 5.39 3.82
C ILE A 58 -3.22 6.01 4.86
N ASP A 59 -3.72 7.20 4.58
CA ASP A 59 -4.77 7.86 5.36
C ASP A 59 -6.09 7.16 5.02
N HIS A 60 -6.42 6.15 5.82
CA HIS A 60 -7.58 5.29 5.65
C HIS A 60 -7.99 4.64 6.98
N ASP A 61 -9.29 4.45 7.18
CA ASP A 61 -9.85 3.75 8.34
C ASP A 61 -9.28 2.33 8.48
N MET A 62 -8.87 1.95 9.70
CA MET A 62 -8.40 0.60 10.02
C MET A 62 -9.29 -0.07 11.06
N THR A 63 -10.58 -0.18 10.79
CA THR A 63 -11.55 -0.86 11.65
C THR A 63 -11.69 -2.34 11.29
N LYS A 64 -12.28 -3.15 12.18
CA LYS A 64 -12.61 -4.57 11.88
C LYS A 64 -13.41 -4.79 10.59
N LYS A 65 -14.16 -3.78 10.14
CA LYS A 65 -15.04 -3.88 8.97
C LYS A 65 -14.52 -3.14 7.74
N HIS A 66 -13.61 -2.19 7.92
CA HIS A 66 -13.09 -1.33 6.86
C HIS A 66 -11.61 -1.08 7.10
N TYR A 67 -10.75 -1.64 6.25
CA TYR A 67 -9.30 -1.63 6.44
C TYR A 67 -8.56 -1.87 5.12
N ILE A 68 -7.31 -1.42 5.08
CA ILE A 68 -6.35 -1.79 4.06
C ILE A 68 -5.82 -3.20 4.34
N SER A 69 -6.00 -4.10 3.39
CA SER A 69 -5.66 -5.52 3.51
C SER A 69 -4.18 -5.80 3.25
N PHE A 70 -3.56 -5.08 2.32
CA PHE A 70 -2.14 -5.19 2.02
C PHE A 70 -1.64 -3.93 1.32
N ILE A 71 -0.32 -3.74 1.38
CA ILE A 71 0.42 -2.79 0.54
C ILE A 71 1.50 -3.57 -0.21
N ALA A 72 1.71 -3.27 -1.48
CA ALA A 72 2.71 -3.92 -2.32
C ALA A 72 3.51 -2.90 -3.14
N ALA A 73 4.82 -3.08 -3.19
CA ALA A 73 5.75 -2.27 -3.96
C ALA A 73 6.33 -3.09 -5.13
N ALA A 74 6.07 -2.64 -6.35
CA ALA A 74 6.51 -3.29 -7.58
C ALA A 74 7.67 -2.55 -8.22
N SER A 75 8.75 -3.27 -8.52
CA SER A 75 9.82 -2.83 -9.40
C SER A 75 9.69 -3.49 -10.79
N SER A 76 10.70 -3.31 -11.64
CA SER A 76 10.77 -4.01 -12.92
C SER A 76 10.76 -5.54 -12.76
N ASP A 77 11.44 -6.05 -11.74
CA ASP A 77 11.78 -7.48 -11.55
C ASP A 77 11.35 -8.06 -10.19
N ARG A 78 10.95 -7.22 -9.22
CA ARG A 78 10.62 -7.62 -7.84
C ARG A 78 9.26 -7.12 -7.40
N MET A 79 8.65 -7.88 -6.51
CA MET A 79 7.43 -7.52 -5.78
C MET A 79 7.72 -7.68 -4.31
N GLN A 80 7.51 -6.61 -3.54
CA GLN A 80 7.53 -6.64 -2.07
C GLN A 80 6.09 -6.46 -1.62
N MET A 81 5.60 -7.28 -0.71
CA MET A 81 4.20 -7.24 -0.28
C MET A 81 4.12 -7.42 1.23
N VAL A 82 3.37 -6.54 1.87
CA VAL A 82 3.13 -6.54 3.32
C VAL A 82 1.64 -6.70 3.55
N LYS A 83 1.27 -7.74 4.30
CA LYS A 83 -0.11 -7.94 4.75
C LYS A 83 -0.37 -7.00 5.93
N LEU A 84 -1.51 -6.33 5.90
CA LEU A 84 -2.00 -5.51 6.99
C LEU A 84 -3.24 -6.17 7.60
N TYR A 85 -3.51 -5.82 8.85
CA TYR A 85 -4.63 -6.37 9.61
C TYR A 85 -5.49 -5.23 10.16
N PRO A 86 -6.81 -5.45 10.32
CA PRO A 86 -7.69 -4.49 10.96
C PRO A 86 -7.16 -4.05 12.32
N GLU A 87 -7.49 -2.83 12.73
CA GLU A 87 -7.10 -2.20 14.01
C GLU A 87 -5.59 -1.93 14.16
N GLY A 88 -4.80 -2.21 13.13
CA GLY A 88 -3.39 -1.80 13.04
C GLY A 88 -3.19 -0.53 12.21
N ASN A 89 -1.94 -0.07 12.13
CA ASN A 89 -1.58 1.07 11.29
C ASN A 89 -1.66 0.70 9.80
N ALA A 90 -2.16 1.62 8.98
CA ALA A 90 -2.20 1.50 7.53
C ALA A 90 -0.84 1.87 6.89
N GLU A 91 0.24 1.27 7.35
CA GLU A 91 1.60 1.65 6.97
C GLU A 91 2.51 0.44 6.69
N ALA A 92 3.51 0.62 5.83
CA ALA A 92 4.49 -0.40 5.50
C ALA A 92 5.83 0.21 5.05
N ARG A 93 6.90 -0.57 5.17
CA ARG A 93 8.23 -0.20 4.67
C ARG A 93 8.66 -1.10 3.53
N PHE A 94 9.24 -0.50 2.49
CA PHE A 94 9.72 -1.23 1.31
C PHE A 94 11.12 -0.78 0.95
N LYS A 95 12.01 -1.72 0.60
CA LYS A 95 13.33 -1.34 0.08
C LYS A 95 13.16 -0.62 -1.26
N ILE A 96 13.86 0.51 -1.45
CA ILE A 96 13.70 1.35 -2.64
C ILE A 96 13.92 0.57 -3.91
N ASN A 97 14.97 -0.27 -4.02
CA ASN A 97 15.23 -1.32 -5.04
C ASN A 97 14.59 -1.13 -6.44
N GLY A 98 14.58 0.09 -6.97
CA GLY A 98 13.92 0.41 -8.24
C GLY A 98 12.40 0.22 -8.25
N VAL A 99 11.73 0.34 -7.10
CA VAL A 99 10.27 0.42 -6.96
C VAL A 99 9.77 1.56 -7.83
N LYS A 100 8.75 1.24 -8.62
CA LYS A 100 8.14 2.15 -9.60
C LYS A 100 6.68 2.40 -9.31
N ARG A 101 6.01 1.47 -8.61
CA ARG A 101 4.57 1.55 -8.34
C ARG A 101 4.27 0.94 -6.98
N ILE A 102 3.45 1.64 -6.20
CA ILE A 102 2.83 1.10 -5.00
C ILE A 102 1.39 0.72 -5.33
N PHE A 103 0.96 -0.42 -4.80
CA PHE A 103 -0.41 -0.90 -4.82
C PHE A 103 -0.89 -1.06 -3.38
N PHE A 104 -2.16 -0.82 -3.12
CA PHE A 104 -2.78 -1.19 -1.85
C PHE A 104 -4.24 -1.52 -2.07
N TYR A 105 -4.80 -2.36 -1.19
CA TYR A 105 -6.15 -2.86 -1.36
C TYR A 105 -7.02 -2.55 -0.15
N CYS A 106 -8.05 -1.74 -0.34
CA CYS A 106 -9.15 -1.57 0.62
C CYS A 106 -10.11 -2.76 0.51
N ASN A 107 -10.52 -3.32 1.65
CA ASN A 107 -11.43 -4.47 1.67
C ASN A 107 -12.83 -4.16 1.13
N LYS A 108 -13.22 -2.88 1.03
CA LYS A 108 -14.51 -2.44 0.49
C LYS A 108 -14.38 -1.83 -0.90
N ASP A 109 -13.42 -0.93 -1.08
CA ASP A 109 -13.35 -0.08 -2.27
C ASP A 109 -12.39 -0.61 -3.34
N GLY A 110 -11.65 -1.69 -3.05
CA GLY A 110 -10.88 -2.42 -4.04
C GLY A 110 -9.39 -2.04 -4.07
N LEU A 111 -8.79 -2.17 -5.25
CA LEU A 111 -7.35 -2.01 -5.45
C LEU A 111 -7.03 -0.60 -5.96
N PHE A 112 -6.02 0.02 -5.37
CA PHE A 112 -5.50 1.32 -5.78
C PHE A 112 -4.03 1.19 -6.17
N SER A 113 -3.55 2.13 -6.99
CA SER A 113 -2.13 2.22 -7.32
C SER A 113 -1.66 3.65 -7.59
N ILE A 114 -0.40 3.90 -7.28
CA ILE A 114 0.29 5.15 -7.60
C ILE A 114 1.70 4.87 -8.13
N ASN A 115 2.14 5.63 -9.13
CA ASN A 115 3.52 5.58 -9.59
C ASN A 115 4.40 6.38 -8.63
N VAL A 116 5.55 5.82 -8.25
CA VAL A 116 6.56 6.53 -7.46
C VAL A 116 7.31 7.50 -8.37
N VAL A 117 7.27 8.80 -8.05
CA VAL A 117 7.89 9.86 -8.83
C VAL A 117 9.26 10.20 -8.25
N LYS A 118 10.31 9.86 -9.01
CA LYS A 118 11.68 10.27 -8.69
C LYS A 118 11.79 11.79 -8.63
N GLY A 119 12.49 12.30 -7.64
CA GLY A 119 12.66 13.71 -7.32
C GLY A 119 11.58 14.29 -6.40
N LEU A 120 10.44 13.63 -6.18
CA LEU A 120 9.41 14.04 -5.20
C LEU A 120 9.39 13.07 -4.02
N ASP A 121 9.26 11.78 -4.32
CA ASP A 121 9.11 10.73 -3.30
C ASP A 121 10.46 10.19 -2.79
N ASP A 122 11.56 10.53 -3.46
CA ASP A 122 12.92 10.09 -3.11
C ASP A 122 13.80 11.21 -2.53
N ARG A 123 13.22 12.39 -2.26
CA ARG A 123 13.93 13.46 -1.56
C ARG A 123 14.24 12.99 -0.14
N GLU A 124 15.52 12.93 0.16
CA GLU A 124 16.01 12.58 1.48
C GLU A 124 15.67 13.74 2.42
N LYS A 125 14.70 13.53 3.32
CA LYS A 125 14.53 14.43 4.45
C LYS A 125 15.63 14.11 5.45
N SER A 126 16.53 15.07 5.66
CA SER A 126 17.61 14.98 6.64
C SER A 126 17.02 14.82 8.05
N TYR A 127 17.58 13.89 8.83
CA TYR A 127 16.99 13.35 10.06
C TYR A 127 17.29 14.15 11.35
N ASP A 128 17.59 15.44 11.26
CA ASP A 128 18.02 16.21 12.44
C ASP A 128 16.91 16.88 13.26
N ASP A 129 15.63 16.71 12.90
CA ASP A 129 14.52 17.25 13.68
C ASP A 129 13.63 16.15 14.25
N VAL A 130 14.02 15.64 15.42
CA VAL A 130 13.13 14.85 16.31
C VAL A 130 11.83 15.61 16.61
N GLU A 131 11.86 16.95 16.51
CA GLU A 131 10.69 17.82 16.57
C GLU A 131 9.81 17.73 15.31
N GLU A 132 10.36 17.75 14.09
CA GLU A 132 9.57 17.57 12.86
C GLU A 132 8.89 16.19 12.83
N ARG A 133 9.55 15.14 13.31
CA ARG A 133 8.93 13.81 13.41
C ARG A 133 7.78 13.79 14.42
N ARG A 134 7.95 14.43 15.58
CA ARG A 134 6.87 14.60 16.56
C ARG A 134 5.77 15.51 16.07
N GLU A 135 6.08 16.48 15.21
CA GLU A 135 5.12 17.35 14.57
C GLU A 135 4.37 16.63 13.46
N LEU A 136 5.01 15.78 12.66
CA LEU A 136 4.31 14.93 11.69
C LEU A 136 3.46 13.87 12.39
N GLU A 137 3.94 13.26 13.49
CA GLU A 137 3.17 12.36 14.33
C GLU A 137 2.01 13.07 15.05
N LYS A 138 2.20 14.33 15.47
CA LYS A 138 1.13 15.17 16.03
C LYS A 138 0.16 15.67 14.97
N VAL A 139 0.63 16.07 13.79
CA VAL A 139 -0.18 16.56 12.67
C VAL A 139 -0.99 15.39 12.14
N ALA A 140 -0.41 14.20 12.02
CA ALA A 140 -1.18 12.97 11.85
C ALA A 140 -2.19 12.83 13.00
N GLY A 141 -1.77 12.82 14.27
CA GLY A 141 -2.69 12.69 15.41
C GLY A 141 -3.77 13.78 15.54
N ILE A 142 -3.61 14.95 14.90
CA ILE A 142 -4.55 16.07 14.87
C ILE A 142 -5.46 16.01 13.64
N LEU A 143 -4.94 15.55 12.49
CA LEU A 143 -5.72 15.30 11.27
C LEU A 143 -6.61 14.05 11.41
N PHE A 144 -6.22 13.10 12.25
CA PHE A 144 -6.93 11.83 12.53
C PHE A 144 -7.82 11.88 13.79
N ARG A 145 -8.42 13.04 14.11
CA ARG A 145 -9.38 13.18 15.24
C ARG A 145 -10.78 13.59 14.79
#